data_AF-A0A6A7GCP9-F1
#
_entry.id   AF-A0A6A7GCP9-F1
#
_cell.length_a   1.000
_cell.length_b   1.000
_cell.length_c   1.000
_cell.angle_alpha   90.00
_cell.angle_beta   90.00
_cell.angle_gamma   90.00
#
_symmetry.space_group_name_H-M   'P 1'
#
loop_
_entity.id
_entity.type
_entity.pdbx_description
1 polymer ?
#
loop_
_entity_poly.entity_id
_entity_poly.type
_entity_poly.pdbx_seq_one_letter_code
_entity_poly.pdbx_strand_id
1 'polypeptide(L)'
;MIKSIYFEHYRKLQKIKLDFKPGINAISGENGTCKSSILHIIGNSYRKIQKKNLNENTKLFNVIKKINRTVNPKIESLTKGDKIYNDPAIGVKGKLYTVEYNDNSCDFRRHNNSKNDKNSTRYRLIPTYPNGGKQSLKERVVIYLG
;
A
#
# COMPACT_ATOMS: atom_id res chain seq x y z
N MET A 1 -12.25 7.35 4.36
CA MET A 1 -11.37 7.78 3.25
C MET A 1 -10.00 8.01 3.87
N ILE A 2 -8.91 7.89 3.10
CA ILE A 2 -7.60 8.35 3.56
C ILE A 2 -7.65 9.88 3.56
N LYS A 3 -7.30 10.49 4.70
CA LYS A 3 -7.14 11.94 4.87
C LYS A 3 -5.71 12.36 4.62
N SER A 4 -4.76 11.60 5.16
CA SER A 4 -3.34 11.92 4.99
C SER A 4 -2.47 10.67 5.07
N ILE A 5 -1.26 10.77 4.53
CA ILE A 5 -0.19 9.79 4.74
C ILE A 5 1.04 10.57 5.18
N TYR A 6 1.55 10.26 6.37
CA TYR A 6 2.82 10.77 6.87
C TYR A 6 3.91 9.73 6.68
N PHE A 7 4.96 10.09 5.94
CA PHE A 7 6.11 9.25 5.66
C PHE A 7 7.23 9.57 6.63
N GLU A 8 7.57 8.61 7.49
CA GLU A 8 8.79 8.72 8.29
C GLU A 8 10.00 8.49 7.37
N HIS A 9 10.01 7.33 6.69
CA HIS A 9 10.96 7.01 5.63
C HIS A 9 10.39 5.88 4.75
N TYR A 10 10.18 6.18 3.46
CA TYR A 10 9.88 5.19 2.43
C TYR A 10 10.43 5.61 1.06
N ARG A 11 11.47 4.93 0.60
CA ARG A 11 12.26 5.24 -0.60
C ARG A 11 12.78 6.69 -0.51
N LYS A 12 12.40 7.54 -1.46
CA LYS A 12 12.77 8.97 -1.48
C LYS A 12 11.84 9.84 -0.62
N LEU A 13 10.74 9.29 -0.08
CA LEU A 13 9.79 10.02 0.73
C LEU A 13 10.25 9.96 2.19
N GLN A 14 10.74 11.08 2.73
CA GLN A 14 11.25 11.16 4.09
C GLN A 14 10.67 12.40 4.77
N LYS A 15 10.13 12.23 5.98
CA LYS A 15 9.54 13.29 6.81
C LYS A 15 8.58 14.21 6.04
N ILE A 16 7.72 13.62 5.21
CA ILE A 16 6.75 14.36 4.39
C ILE A 16 5.33 13.89 4.69
N LYS A 17 4.40 14.85 4.78
CA LYS A 17 2.96 14.58 4.88
C LYS A 17 2.29 14.87 3.54
N LEU A 18 1.48 13.94 3.06
CA LEU A 18 0.60 14.12 1.92
C LEU A 18 -0.84 14.15 2.41
N ASP A 19 -1.55 15.24 2.15
CA ASP A 19 -2.97 15.40 2.49
C ASP A 19 -3.85 15.16 1.26
N PHE A 20 -4.97 14.48 1.47
CA PHE A 20 -5.93 14.09 0.44
C PHE A 20 -7.28 14.73 0.72
N LYS A 21 -7.92 15.24 -0.35
CA LYS A 21 -9.26 15.82 -0.29
C LYS A 21 -10.28 14.89 -0.95
N PRO A 22 -11.58 14.99 -0.59
CA PRO A 22 -12.63 14.31 -1.34
C PRO A 22 -12.61 14.70 -2.82
N GLY A 23 -12.95 13.77 -3.70
CA GLY A 23 -12.93 13.98 -5.15
C GLY A 23 -11.61 13.59 -5.79
N ILE A 24 -11.11 14.42 -6.71
CA ILE A 24 -9.94 14.13 -7.53
C ILE A 24 -8.69 14.71 -6.86
N ASN A 25 -7.67 13.87 -6.67
CA ASN A 25 -6.35 14.29 -6.21
C ASN A 25 -5.35 14.02 -7.34
N ALA A 26 -4.69 15.07 -7.82
CA ALA A 26 -3.67 14.96 -8.87
C ALA A 26 -2.29 14.73 -8.25
N ILE A 27 -1.58 13.70 -8.73
CA ILE A 27 -0.19 13.41 -8.34
C ILE A 27 0.67 13.53 -9.62
N SER A 28 1.46 14.60 -9.71
CA SER A 28 2.35 14.88 -10.83
C SER A 28 3.81 14.92 -10.39
N GLY A 29 4.72 14.93 -11.36
CA GLY A 29 6.17 14.99 -11.13
C GLY A 29 6.94 14.19 -12.19
N GLU A 30 8.25 14.30 -12.17
CA GLU A 30 9.13 13.61 -13.12
C GLU A 30 9.19 12.10 -12.90
N ASN A 31 9.83 11.36 -13.79
CA ASN A 31 10.04 9.93 -13.62
C ASN A 31 10.93 9.64 -12.39
N GLY A 32 10.64 8.56 -11.68
CA GLY A 32 11.42 8.19 -10.48
C GLY A 32 11.14 9.03 -9.21
N THR A 33 10.07 9.84 -9.20
CA THR A 33 9.61 10.66 -8.04
C THR A 33 8.57 9.95 -7.15
N CYS A 34 8.57 8.62 -7.14
CA CYS A 34 7.71 7.79 -6.27
C CYS A 34 6.18 7.85 -6.53
N LYS A 35 5.70 8.43 -7.64
CA LYS A 35 4.25 8.44 -8.00
C LYS A 35 3.59 7.05 -7.89
N SER A 36 4.15 6.04 -8.55
CA SER A 36 3.64 4.65 -8.49
C SER A 36 3.75 4.03 -7.09
N SER A 37 4.76 4.43 -6.31
CA SER A 37 4.93 3.99 -4.93
C SER A 37 3.83 4.55 -4.02
N ILE A 38 3.45 5.81 -4.21
CA ILE A 38 2.32 6.44 -3.50
C ILE A 38 1.02 5.72 -3.86
N LEU A 39 0.76 5.47 -5.15
CA LEU A 39 -0.43 4.72 -5.59
C LEU A 39 -0.50 3.31 -4.99
N HIS A 40 0.63 2.61 -4.94
CA HIS A 40 0.72 1.29 -4.32
C HIS A 40 0.43 1.33 -2.81
N ILE A 41 0.90 2.36 -2.10
CA ILE A 41 0.60 2.56 -0.67
C ILE A 41 -0.89 2.83 -0.46
N ILE A 42 -1.49 3.71 -1.27
CA ILE A 42 -2.93 3.98 -1.21
C ILE A 42 -3.72 2.68 -1.44
N GLY A 43 -3.30 1.86 -2.41
CA GLY A 43 -3.92 0.56 -2.68
C GLY A 43 -3.82 -0.41 -1.49
N ASN A 44 -2.65 -0.50 -0.86
CA ASN A 44 -2.41 -1.39 0.29
C ASN A 44 -2.97 -0.88 1.61
N SER A 45 -3.38 0.39 1.67
CA SER A 45 -4.05 0.99 2.82
C SER A 45 -5.48 0.46 2.99
N TYR A 46 -6.04 -0.20 1.98
CA TYR A 46 -7.34 -0.85 2.06
C TYR A 46 -7.20 -2.37 1.98
N ARG A 47 -8.08 -3.10 2.68
CA ARG A 47 -8.17 -4.55 2.47
C ARG A 47 -9.11 -4.85 1.31
N LYS A 48 -8.79 -5.93 0.61
CA LYS A 48 -9.66 -6.48 -0.43
C LYS A 48 -11.00 -6.93 0.16
N ILE A 49 -12.09 -6.64 -0.55
CA ILE A 49 -13.43 -7.12 -0.21
C ILE A 49 -13.47 -8.65 -0.29
N GLN A 50 -13.97 -9.29 0.76
CA GLN A 50 -14.08 -10.74 0.86
C GLN A 50 -15.42 -11.21 0.25
N LYS A 51 -15.41 -12.35 -0.45
CA LYS A 51 -16.60 -12.86 -1.15
C LYS A 51 -17.83 -13.05 -0.24
N LYS A 52 -17.61 -13.42 1.02
CA LYS A 52 -18.67 -13.60 2.02
C LYS A 52 -19.42 -12.32 2.40
N ASN A 53 -18.87 -11.16 2.09
CA ASN A 53 -19.49 -9.85 2.36
C ASN A 53 -20.23 -9.29 1.13
N LEU A 54 -20.30 -10.06 0.03
CA LEU A 54 -20.92 -9.63 -1.22
C LEU A 54 -22.36 -10.15 -1.26
N ASN A 55 -23.31 -9.33 -0.83
CA ASN A 55 -24.72 -9.67 -0.97
C ASN A 55 -25.17 -9.61 -2.43
N GLU A 56 -24.60 -8.74 -3.27
CA GLU A 56 -25.05 -8.62 -4.67
C GLU A 56 -23.88 -8.25 -5.61
N ASN A 57 -23.81 -8.95 -6.76
CA ASN A 57 -22.94 -8.68 -7.92
C ASN A 57 -21.47 -9.14 -7.92
N THR A 58 -21.24 -10.45 -7.78
CA THR A 58 -19.94 -11.12 -7.98
C THR A 58 -19.30 -10.88 -9.36
N LYS A 59 -20.10 -10.59 -10.41
CA LYS A 59 -19.62 -10.31 -11.77
C LYS A 59 -18.75 -9.06 -11.86
N LEU A 60 -19.18 -7.95 -11.26
CA LEU A 60 -18.42 -6.68 -11.25
C LEU A 60 -17.06 -6.84 -10.59
N PHE A 61 -17.00 -7.53 -9.44
CA PHE A 61 -15.74 -7.81 -8.76
C PHE A 61 -14.79 -8.66 -9.59
N ASN A 62 -15.32 -9.61 -10.37
CA ASN A 62 -14.51 -10.40 -11.29
C ASN A 62 -13.93 -9.54 -12.42
N VAL A 63 -14.71 -8.60 -12.96
CA VAL A 63 -14.23 -7.64 -13.97
C VAL A 63 -13.13 -6.77 -13.38
N ILE A 64 -13.35 -6.17 -12.21
CA ILE A 64 -12.36 -5.32 -11.54
C ILE A 64 -11.08 -6.11 -11.21
N LYS A 65 -11.22 -7.36 -10.77
CA LYS A 65 -10.07 -8.25 -10.53
C LYS A 65 -9.30 -8.55 -11.82
N LYS A 66 -9.99 -8.69 -12.97
CA LYS A 66 -9.35 -8.85 -14.28
C LYS A 66 -8.61 -7.58 -14.68
N ILE A 67 -9.24 -6.40 -14.59
CA ILE A 67 -8.61 -5.10 -14.88
C ILE A 67 -7.34 -4.93 -14.04
N ASN A 68 -7.45 -5.10 -12.72
CA ASN A 68 -6.29 -5.00 -11.84
C ASN A 68 -5.22 -6.04 -12.18
N ARG A 69 -5.57 -7.28 -12.56
CA ARG A 69 -4.56 -8.27 -12.99
C ARG A 69 -3.81 -7.86 -14.25
N THR A 70 -4.41 -7.07 -15.13
CA THR A 70 -3.76 -6.58 -16.34
C THR A 70 -2.87 -5.36 -16.06
N VAL A 71 -3.30 -4.47 -15.14
CA VAL A 71 -2.60 -3.20 -14.86
C VAL A 71 -1.57 -3.32 -13.72
N ASN A 72 -1.90 -4.07 -12.66
CA ASN A 72 -1.08 -4.26 -11.47
C ASN A 72 0.28 -4.96 -11.71
N PRO A 73 0.51 -5.85 -12.71
CA PRO A 73 1.82 -6.43 -12.97
C PRO A 73 2.90 -5.38 -13.22
N LYS A 74 2.55 -4.19 -13.74
CA LYS A 74 3.49 -3.07 -13.91
C LYS A 74 3.81 -2.39 -12.57
N ILE A 75 2.83 -2.19 -11.70
CA ILE A 75 3.02 -1.62 -10.34
C ILE A 75 3.80 -2.60 -9.45
N GLU A 76 3.48 -3.89 -9.57
CA GLU A 76 4.17 -4.97 -8.90
C GLU A 76 5.58 -5.17 -9.45
N SER A 77 5.83 -5.14 -10.75
CA SER A 77 7.21 -5.21 -11.27
C SER A 77 8.07 -4.01 -10.83
N LEU A 78 7.50 -2.80 -10.75
CA LEU A 78 8.14 -1.60 -10.19
C LEU A 78 8.47 -1.70 -8.69
N THR A 79 7.83 -2.63 -7.97
CA THR A 79 8.08 -2.89 -6.55
C THR A 79 8.80 -4.22 -6.28
N LYS A 80 8.85 -5.13 -7.27
CA LYS A 80 9.42 -6.48 -7.20
C LYS A 80 10.70 -6.67 -8.03
N GLY A 81 11.10 -5.67 -8.83
CA GLY A 81 12.08 -5.81 -9.91
C GLY A 81 13.53 -6.10 -9.50
N ASP A 82 13.87 -6.00 -8.21
CA ASP A 82 15.26 -6.15 -7.81
C ASP A 82 15.58 -7.60 -7.42
N LYS A 83 16.55 -8.20 -8.14
CA LYS A 83 17.25 -9.44 -7.73
C LYS A 83 18.03 -9.27 -6.41
N ILE A 84 18.13 -8.03 -5.93
CA ILE A 84 18.86 -7.61 -4.73
C ILE A 84 17.82 -7.06 -3.75
N TYR A 85 17.98 -7.37 -2.46
CA TYR A 85 17.11 -6.80 -1.43
C TYR A 85 17.27 -5.27 -1.39
N ASN A 86 16.20 -4.55 -1.73
CA ASN A 86 16.19 -3.10 -1.71
C ASN A 86 15.42 -2.63 -0.46
N ASP A 87 16.17 -2.25 0.58
CA ASP A 87 15.58 -1.73 1.81
C ASP A 87 14.88 -0.39 1.51
N PRO A 88 13.55 -0.28 1.66
CA PRO A 88 12.84 0.95 1.39
C PRO A 88 13.15 2.07 2.41
N ALA A 89 13.86 1.79 3.50
CA ALA A 89 14.19 2.77 4.52
C ALA A 89 15.48 2.34 5.23
N ILE A 90 16.59 2.42 4.50
CA ILE A 90 17.93 2.03 5.00
C ILE A 90 18.18 2.74 6.33
N GLY A 91 18.53 1.97 7.36
CA GLY A 91 18.82 2.47 8.70
C GLY A 91 17.61 2.75 9.59
N VAL A 92 16.37 2.65 9.08
CA VAL A 92 15.15 2.88 9.87
C VAL A 92 14.52 1.56 10.29
N LYS A 93 14.37 1.39 11.61
CA LYS A 93 13.66 0.24 12.20
C LYS A 93 12.24 0.63 12.58
N GLY A 94 11.30 -0.28 12.35
CA GLY A 94 9.90 -0.11 12.79
C GLY A 94 9.01 0.51 11.72
N LYS A 95 8.32 1.60 12.08
CA LYS A 95 7.33 2.27 11.24
C LYS A 95 7.98 2.98 10.06
N LEU A 96 7.38 2.83 8.88
CA LEU A 96 7.79 3.51 7.65
C LEU A 96 6.90 4.71 7.33
N TYR A 97 5.59 4.54 7.54
CA TYR A 97 4.60 5.59 7.31
C TYR A 97 3.35 5.35 8.16
N THR A 98 2.56 6.40 8.33
CA THR A 98 1.26 6.40 9.03
C THR A 98 0.19 6.82 8.04
N VAL A 99 -0.91 6.09 7.98
CA VAL A 99 -2.09 6.46 7.19
C VAL A 99 -3.18 6.94 8.14
N GLU A 100 -3.64 8.17 7.95
CA GLU A 100 -4.80 8.72 8.67
C GLU A 100 -6.05 8.52 7.83
N TYR A 101 -7.06 7.89 8.42
CA TYR A 101 -8.40 7.80 7.89
C TYR A 101 -9.32 8.78 8.62
N ASN A 102 -10.59 8.83 8.22
CA ASN A 102 -11.58 9.66 8.90
C ASN A 102 -11.76 9.30 10.37
N ASP A 103 -11.70 8.00 10.69
CA ASP A 103 -12.16 7.44 11.96
C ASP A 103 -11.01 6.86 12.80
N ASN A 104 -9.85 6.62 12.20
CA ASN A 104 -8.69 6.00 12.84
C ASN A 104 -7.39 6.30 12.09
N SER A 105 -6.26 5.92 12.68
CA SER A 105 -4.95 5.92 12.04
C SER A 105 -4.36 4.50 12.05
N CYS A 106 -3.46 4.22 11.12
CA CYS A 106 -2.78 2.95 11.04
C CYS A 106 -1.32 3.12 10.63
N ASP A 107 -0.42 2.56 11.43
CA ASP A 107 1.01 2.57 11.20
C ASP A 107 1.41 1.39 10.33
N PHE A 108 2.21 1.63 9.29
CA PHE A 108 2.70 0.56 8.41
C PHE A 108 4.19 0.34 8.61
N ARG A 109 4.57 -0.93 8.63
CA ARG A 109 5.95 -1.38 8.79
C ARG A 109 6.32 -2.37 7.71
N ARG A 110 7.63 -2.55 7.56
CA ARG A 110 8.15 -3.66 6.77
C ARG A 110 7.97 -5.00 7.51
N HIS A 111 7.62 -6.02 6.74
CA HIS A 111 7.68 -7.41 7.16
C HIS A 111 8.44 -8.22 6.11
N ASN A 112 9.57 -8.78 6.53
CA ASN A 112 10.40 -9.64 5.71
C ASN A 112 9.97 -11.09 5.96
N ASN A 113 9.87 -11.88 4.89
CA ASN A 113 9.59 -13.31 4.99
C ASN A 113 10.84 -13.99 5.58
N SER A 114 10.78 -14.38 6.87
CA SER A 114 11.72 -15.18 7.66
C SER A 114 13.23 -14.88 7.57
N LYS A 115 13.91 -14.88 8.72
CA LYS A 115 15.39 -14.84 8.82
C LYS A 115 16.08 -16.05 8.15
N ASN A 116 15.34 -17.10 7.78
CA ASN A 116 15.88 -18.35 7.25
C ASN A 116 15.96 -18.41 5.71
N ASP A 117 15.40 -17.44 5.00
CA ASP A 117 15.45 -17.42 3.54
C ASP A 117 16.45 -16.35 3.07
N LYS A 118 17.74 -16.74 3.01
CA LYS A 118 18.85 -15.87 2.57
C LYS A 118 18.66 -15.35 1.14
N ASN A 119 17.71 -15.90 0.39
CA ASN A 119 17.35 -15.50 -0.98
C ASN A 119 16.07 -14.65 -1.05
N SER A 120 15.39 -14.39 0.06
CA SER A 120 14.18 -13.55 0.06
C SER A 120 14.57 -12.07 -0.01
N THR A 121 14.72 -11.57 -1.23
CA THR A 121 14.93 -10.14 -1.53
C THR A 121 13.67 -9.30 -1.29
N ARG A 122 12.59 -9.92 -0.82
CA ARG A 122 11.24 -9.35 -0.82
C ARG A 122 10.80 -8.95 0.58
N TYR A 123 10.17 -7.79 0.63
CA TYR A 123 9.45 -7.32 1.80
C TYR A 123 7.99 -7.05 1.48
N ARG A 124 7.15 -7.11 2.51
CA ARG A 124 5.75 -6.69 2.45
C ARG A 124 5.55 -5.51 3.39
N LEU A 125 4.68 -4.58 2.99
CA LEU A 125 4.20 -3.52 3.87
C LEU A 125 2.97 -4.05 4.58
N ILE A 126 3.01 -4.09 5.91
CA ILE A 126 1.89 -4.56 6.72
C ILE A 126 1.53 -3.53 7.79
N PRO A 127 0.25 -3.44 8.15
CA PRO A 127 -0.19 -2.63 9.28
C PRO A 127 0.39 -3.18 10.59
N THR A 128 0.66 -2.26 11.51
CA THR A 128 1.07 -2.53 12.88
C THR A 128 -0.18 -2.44 13.73
N TYR A 129 -0.82 -3.58 13.97
CA TYR A 129 -2.00 -3.62 14.81
C TYR A 129 -1.60 -3.52 16.28
N PRO A 130 -2.29 -2.70 17.09
CA PRO A 130 -2.06 -2.64 18.52
C PRO A 130 -2.40 -3.98 19.18
N ASN A 131 -1.58 -4.37 20.17
CA ASN A 131 -1.79 -5.61 20.92
C ASN A 131 -3.14 -5.56 21.63
N GLY A 132 -3.98 -6.59 21.43
CA GLY A 132 -5.30 -6.72 22.05
C GLY A 132 -6.46 -6.05 21.30
N GLY A 133 -6.20 -5.28 20.23
CA GLY A 133 -7.24 -4.63 19.44
C GLY A 133 -7.61 -5.41 18.17
N LYS A 134 -8.91 -5.64 17.93
CA LYS A 134 -9.42 -6.08 16.62
C LYS A 134 -9.44 -4.89 15.65
N GLN A 135 -8.29 -4.41 15.22
CA GLN A 135 -8.19 -3.47 14.11
C GLN A 135 -8.06 -4.21 12.78
N SER A 136 -8.72 -3.68 11.77
CA SER A 136 -8.59 -4.18 10.40
C SER A 136 -8.73 -3.02 9.43
N LEU A 137 -8.00 -3.08 8.32
CA LEU A 137 -8.13 -2.08 7.27
C LEU A 137 -9.55 -2.10 6.70
N LYS A 138 -10.05 -0.94 6.30
CA LYS A 138 -11.38 -0.79 5.71
C LYS A 138 -11.44 -1.55 4.37
N GLU A 139 -12.57 -2.20 4.11
CA GLU A 139 -12.82 -2.81 2.81
C GLU A 139 -13.14 -1.74 1.78
N ARG A 140 -12.35 -1.68 0.71
CA ARG A 140 -12.61 -0.83 -0.45
C ARG A 140 -12.19 -1.54 -1.72
N VAL A 141 -12.89 -1.22 -2.80
CA VAL A 141 -12.43 -1.54 -4.15
C VAL A 141 -11.38 -0.50 -4.55
N VAL A 142 -10.24 -0.97 -5.03
CA VAL A 142 -9.22 -0.15 -5.68
C VAL A 142 -9.15 -0.62 -7.14
N ILE A 143 -9.18 0.32 -8.08
CA ILE A 143 -9.08 0.06 -9.51
C ILE A 143 -7.88 0.84 -10.04
N TYR A 144 -6.97 0.17 -10.74
CA TYR A 144 -5.89 0.82 -11.47
C TYR A 144 -6.29 0.94 -12.94
N LEU A 145 -6.28 2.16 -13.47
CA LEU A 145 -6.80 2.46 -14.82
C LEU A 145 -5.71 2.68 -15.89
N GLY A 146 -4.43 2.67 -15.52
CA GLY A 146 -3.31 2.85 -16.45
C GLY A 146 -2.11 3.47 -15.78
#